data_AF-A0A8B7BGE9-F1
#
_entry.id   AF-A0A8B7BGE9-F1
#
_cell.length_a   1.000
_cell.length_b   1.000
_cell.length_c   1.000
_cell.angle_alpha   90.00
_cell.angle_beta   90.00
_cell.angle_gamma   90.00
#
_symmetry.space_group_name_H-M   'P 1'
#
loop_
_entity.id
_entity.type
_entity.pdbx_description
1 polymer ?
#
loop_
_entity_poly.entity_id
_entity_poly.type
_entity_poly.pdbx_seq_one_letter_code
_entity_poly.pdbx_strand_id
1 'polypeptide(L)'
;MGSSPEAVPPGWENIVLPAPPASSAPPPPPPPEMGQMVCGSCRELLSYPRGAAYVQCPCCKTVNFVLKAHQVGNVKCGKCSVLLMYPYGAPSVRCSSCSFVTKIGAHNIRPPVSVQQGQPPPPQSPVQ
;
A
#
# COMPACT_ATOMS: atom_id res chain seq x y z
N MET A 1 15.48 -10.18 -82.65
CA MET A 1 16.67 -10.13 -81.78
C MET A 1 16.88 -8.67 -81.40
N GLY A 2 17.21 -8.38 -80.15
CA GLY A 2 17.64 -7.03 -79.74
C GLY A 2 16.72 -6.39 -78.71
N SER A 3 17.06 -6.62 -77.45
CA SER A 3 16.52 -6.00 -76.25
C SER A 3 16.70 -4.47 -76.28
N SER A 4 15.68 -3.72 -75.90
CA SER A 4 15.84 -2.31 -75.51
C SER A 4 16.03 -2.24 -73.99
N PRO A 5 17.17 -1.77 -73.47
CA PRO A 5 17.31 -1.43 -72.06
C PRO A 5 16.75 -0.01 -71.84
N GLU A 6 15.46 0.10 -71.56
CA GLU A 6 14.93 1.35 -71.01
C GLU A 6 15.43 1.50 -69.57
N ALA A 7 16.35 2.44 -69.41
CA ALA A 7 17.00 2.78 -68.16
C ALA A 7 15.95 3.18 -67.11
N VAL A 8 16.00 2.49 -65.98
CA VAL A 8 15.29 2.86 -64.75
C VAL A 8 15.61 4.33 -64.43
N PRO A 9 14.60 5.21 -64.26
CA PRO A 9 14.86 6.59 -63.88
C PRO A 9 15.57 6.63 -62.52
N PRO A 10 16.62 7.45 -62.35
CA PRO A 10 17.28 7.60 -61.06
C PRO A 10 16.37 8.47 -60.19
N GLY A 11 15.61 7.86 -59.27
CA GLY A 11 14.78 8.70 -58.41
C GLY A 11 13.95 8.07 -57.30
N TRP A 12 13.96 6.75 -57.11
CA TRP A 12 13.02 6.14 -56.14
C TRP A 12 13.61 5.41 -54.94
N GLU A 13 14.93 5.25 -54.82
CA GLU A 13 15.50 4.60 -53.65
C GLU A 13 15.95 5.64 -52.62
N ASN A 14 15.25 5.67 -51.48
CA ASN A 14 15.50 6.44 -50.25
C ASN A 14 14.66 7.70 -49.99
N ILE A 15 13.36 7.67 -50.27
CA ILE A 15 12.47 8.39 -49.34
C ILE A 15 12.31 7.50 -48.11
N VAL A 16 13.27 7.61 -47.18
CA VAL A 16 13.05 7.23 -45.79
C VAL A 16 11.90 8.11 -45.30
N LEU A 17 10.69 7.54 -45.29
CA LEU A 17 9.56 8.13 -44.59
C LEU A 17 10.02 8.40 -43.16
N PRO A 18 9.97 9.65 -42.65
CA PRO A 18 10.23 9.89 -41.25
C PRO A 18 9.19 9.08 -40.47
N ALA A 19 9.67 8.21 -39.57
CA ALA A 19 8.81 7.47 -38.66
C ALA A 19 7.84 8.45 -37.98
N PRO A 20 6.55 8.09 -37.83
CA PRO A 20 5.60 8.96 -37.15
C PRO A 20 6.18 9.34 -35.77
N PRO A 21 6.02 10.60 -35.32
CA PRO A 21 6.47 10.96 -33.98
C PRO A 21 5.79 9.98 -33.02
N ALA A 22 6.61 9.24 -32.27
CA ALA A 22 6.16 8.31 -31.25
C ALA A 22 5.18 9.08 -30.36
N SER A 23 3.89 8.89 -30.63
CA SER A 23 2.83 9.51 -29.85
C SER A 23 2.91 8.86 -28.50
N SER A 24 3.39 9.64 -27.54
CA SER A 24 3.48 9.41 -26.11
C SER A 24 2.49 8.36 -25.62
N ALA A 25 2.91 7.10 -25.63
CA ALA A 25 2.20 6.07 -24.89
C ALA A 25 2.29 6.49 -23.41
N PRO A 26 1.17 6.47 -22.65
CA PRO A 26 1.25 6.72 -21.22
C PRO A 26 2.25 5.73 -20.61
N PRO A 27 3.06 6.15 -19.62
CA PRO A 27 3.97 5.23 -18.95
C PRO A 27 3.18 4.01 -18.47
N PRO A 28 3.75 2.79 -18.54
CA PRO A 28 3.08 1.61 -18.01
C PRO A 28 2.69 1.89 -16.56
N PRO A 29 1.48 1.47 -16.12
CA PRO A 29 1.06 1.69 -14.75
C PRO A 29 2.15 1.16 -13.81
N PRO A 30 2.50 1.89 -12.74
CA PRO A 30 3.46 1.39 -11.77
C PRO A 30 3.00 0.00 -11.33
N PRO A 31 3.95 -0.94 -11.15
CA PRO A 31 3.60 -2.29 -10.76
C PRO A 31 2.72 -2.24 -9.51
N PRO A 32 1.67 -3.09 -9.41
CA PRO A 32 0.80 -3.09 -8.25
C PRO A 32 1.65 -3.31 -7.01
N GLU A 33 1.77 -2.27 -6.18
CA GLU A 33 2.53 -2.38 -4.94
C GLU A 33 1.91 -3.48 -4.10
N MET A 34 2.71 -4.48 -3.73
CA MET A 34 2.26 -5.59 -2.91
C MET A 34 2.44 -5.26 -1.42
N GLY A 35 1.45 -5.64 -0.61
CA GLY A 35 1.53 -5.69 0.84
C GLY A 35 1.68 -7.12 1.35
N GLN A 36 2.02 -7.27 2.62
CA GLN A 36 2.11 -8.55 3.30
C GLN A 36 1.20 -8.57 4.53
N MET A 37 0.63 -9.73 4.83
CA MET A 37 -0.12 -9.99 6.06
C MET A 37 0.03 -11.44 6.49
N VAL A 38 -0.26 -11.73 7.75
CA VAL A 38 -0.33 -13.11 8.25
C VAL A 38 -1.80 -13.54 8.32
N CYS A 39 -2.10 -14.75 7.85
CA CYS A 39 -3.44 -15.31 7.95
C CYS A 39 -3.84 -15.50 9.42
N GLY A 40 -5.02 -15.01 9.81
CA GLY A 40 -5.52 -15.12 11.18
C GLY A 40 -5.89 -16.55 11.61
N SER A 41 -6.01 -17.50 10.67
CA SER A 41 -6.36 -18.89 10.94
C SER A 41 -5.14 -19.82 10.91
N CYS A 42 -4.48 -19.95 9.76
CA CYS A 42 -3.35 -20.87 9.59
C CYS A 42 -1.97 -20.23 9.77
N ARG A 43 -1.89 -18.93 10.10
CA ARG A 43 -0.64 -18.17 10.29
C ARG A 43 0.31 -18.10 9.09
N GLU A 44 -0.19 -18.40 7.89
CA GLU A 44 0.60 -18.29 6.66
C GLU A 44 0.85 -16.83 6.27
N LEU A 45 2.04 -16.52 5.75
CA LEU A 45 2.35 -15.19 5.20
C LEU A 45 1.73 -15.05 3.80
N LEU A 46 0.89 -14.04 3.62
CA LEU A 46 0.14 -13.76 2.40
C LEU A 46 0.61 -12.45 1.77
N SER A 47 0.93 -12.51 0.49
CA SER A 47 1.14 -11.33 -0.34
C SER A 47 -0.17 -10.93 -1.01
N TYR A 48 -0.49 -9.65 -1.01
CA TYR A 48 -1.72 -9.13 -1.61
C TYR A 48 -1.50 -7.77 -2.27
N PRO A 49 -2.29 -7.39 -3.29
CA PRO A 49 -2.19 -6.06 -3.88
C PRO A 49 -2.65 -4.99 -2.89
N ARG A 50 -1.86 -3.93 -2.70
CA ARG A 50 -2.25 -2.80 -1.85
C ARG A 50 -3.59 -2.25 -2.31
N GLY A 51 -4.49 -2.01 -1.35
CA GLY A 51 -5.86 -1.58 -1.61
C GLY A 51 -6.90 -2.71 -1.52
N ALA A 52 -6.47 -3.99 -1.51
CA ALA A 52 -7.37 -5.09 -1.17
C ALA A 52 -7.91 -4.91 0.26
N ALA A 53 -9.24 -4.94 0.43
CA ALA A 53 -9.89 -4.93 1.75
C ALA A 53 -9.95 -6.34 2.35
N TYR A 54 -10.03 -7.36 1.49
CA TYR A 54 -10.14 -8.76 1.88
C TYR A 54 -9.16 -9.60 1.06
N VAL A 55 -8.54 -10.58 1.71
CA VAL A 55 -7.60 -11.52 1.08
C VAL A 55 -7.98 -12.93 1.51
N GLN A 56 -8.34 -13.76 0.53
CA GLN A 56 -8.55 -15.18 0.79
C GLN A 56 -7.21 -15.90 0.90
N CYS A 57 -7.00 -16.60 2.01
CA CYS A 57 -5.81 -17.42 2.18
C CYS A 57 -5.84 -18.59 1.16
N PRO A 58 -4.82 -18.75 0.31
CA PRO A 58 -4.78 -19.85 -0.65
C PRO A 58 -4.69 -21.22 0.03
N CYS A 59 -4.03 -21.29 1.20
CA CYS A 59 -3.79 -22.52 1.96
C CYS A 59 -5.07 -23.04 2.66
N CYS A 60 -5.76 -22.18 3.43
CA CYS A 60 -6.89 -22.60 4.27
C CYS A 60 -8.25 -22.01 3.86
N LYS A 61 -8.30 -21.24 2.76
CA LYS A 61 -9.50 -20.56 2.22
C LYS A 61 -10.18 -19.55 3.16
N THR A 62 -9.60 -19.28 4.33
CA THR A 62 -10.07 -18.25 5.26
C THR A 62 -9.98 -16.87 4.60
N VAL A 63 -11.06 -16.10 4.64
CA VAL A 63 -11.07 -14.69 4.20
C VAL A 63 -10.53 -13.81 5.33
N ASN A 64 -9.44 -13.12 5.08
CA ASN A 64 -8.80 -12.23 6.06
C ASN A 64 -9.10 -10.77 5.70
N PHE A 65 -9.33 -9.94 6.70
CA PHE A 65 -9.51 -8.50 6.53
C PHE A 65 -8.16 -7.78 6.57
N VAL A 66 -7.87 -6.96 5.57
CA VAL A 66 -6.63 -6.19 5.49
C VAL A 66 -6.84 -4.84 6.15
N LEU A 67 -6.29 -4.69 7.35
CA LEU A 67 -6.24 -3.39 8.01
C LEU A 67 -5.13 -2.54 7.38
N LYS A 68 -5.50 -1.43 6.75
CA LYS A 68 -4.53 -0.40 6.35
C LYS A 68 -3.93 0.21 7.63
N ALA A 69 -2.68 0.68 7.60
CA ALA A 69 -1.98 1.21 8.80
C ALA A 69 -2.78 2.28 9.57
N HIS A 70 -3.54 3.13 8.88
CA HIS A 70 -4.41 4.14 9.50
C HIS A 70 -5.67 3.57 10.18
N GLN A 71 -6.01 2.30 9.96
CA GLN A 71 -7.19 1.64 10.52
C GLN A 71 -6.91 0.92 11.83
N VAL A 72 -5.71 1.09 12.38
CA VAL A 72 -5.37 0.57 13.71
C VAL A 72 -5.10 1.74 14.64
N GLY A 73 -5.95 1.87 15.65
CA GLY A 73 -5.77 2.80 16.75
C GLY A 73 -5.01 2.16 17.89
N ASN A 74 -4.57 3.00 18.83
CA ASN A 74 -3.98 2.54 20.07
C ASN A 74 -4.61 3.27 21.27
N VAL A 75 -4.67 2.58 22.41
CA VAL A 75 -5.28 3.07 23.65
C VAL A 75 -4.53 2.49 24.84
N LYS A 76 -4.43 3.25 25.93
CA LYS A 76 -3.87 2.73 27.19
C LYS A 76 -4.95 2.00 27.98
N CYS A 77 -4.63 0.83 28.49
CA CYS A 77 -5.51 0.10 29.41
C CYS A 77 -5.75 0.92 30.68
N GLY A 78 -7.01 1.10 31.06
CA GLY A 78 -7.38 1.85 32.27
C GLY A 78 -6.95 1.22 33.61
N LYS A 79 -6.51 -0.05 33.61
CA LYS A 79 -6.09 -0.77 34.83
C LYS A 79 -4.58 -0.93 34.94
N CYS A 80 -3.93 -1.47 33.90
CA CYS A 80 -2.49 -1.78 33.93
C CYS A 80 -1.64 -0.88 33.02
N SER A 81 -2.22 0.15 32.40
CA SER A 81 -1.53 1.09 31.50
C SER A 81 -0.89 0.52 30.23
N VAL A 82 -0.99 -0.79 29.98
CA VAL A 82 -0.51 -1.44 28.76
C VAL A 82 -1.13 -0.79 27.53
N LEU A 83 -0.32 -0.54 26.50
CA LEU A 83 -0.78 -0.05 25.21
C LEU A 83 -1.44 -1.19 24.43
N LEU A 84 -2.70 -0.99 24.05
CA LEU A 84 -3.50 -1.95 23.29
C LEU A 84 -3.74 -1.40 21.89
N MET A 85 -3.63 -2.27 20.89
CA MET A 85 -4.04 -1.97 19.52
C MET A 85 -5.47 -2.44 19.28
N TYR A 86 -6.24 -1.66 18.53
CA TYR A 86 -7.62 -1.98 18.18
C TYR A 86 -7.95 -1.50 16.77
N PRO A 87 -8.88 -2.16 16.05
CA PRO A 87 -9.34 -1.69 14.75
C PRO A 87 -10.18 -0.41 14.92
N TYR A 88 -9.97 0.58 14.05
CA TYR A 88 -10.69 1.84 14.10
C TYR A 88 -12.20 1.61 14.03
N GLY A 89 -12.96 2.30 14.89
CA GLY A 89 -14.41 2.08 15.05
C GLY A 89 -14.78 1.03 16.10
N ALA A 90 -13.83 0.32 16.72
CA ALA A 90 -14.15 -0.54 17.86
C ALA A 90 -14.63 0.30 19.07
N PRO A 91 -15.77 -0.05 19.69
CA PRO A 91 -16.30 0.70 20.84
C PRO A 91 -15.53 0.41 22.14
N SER A 92 -14.83 -0.71 22.21
CA SER A 92 -14.03 -1.11 23.36
C SER A 92 -12.95 -2.12 22.97
N VAL A 93 -11.92 -2.25 23.80
CA VAL A 93 -10.88 -3.27 23.66
C VAL A 93 -10.64 -3.95 25.01
N ARG A 94 -10.48 -5.28 25.00
CA ARG A 94 -10.12 -6.05 26.19
C ARG A 94 -8.60 -6.16 26.28
N CYS A 95 -8.05 -5.82 27.45
CA CYS A 95 -6.64 -5.96 27.71
C CYS A 95 -6.23 -7.44 27.76
N SER A 96 -5.22 -7.84 26.98
CA SER A 96 -4.65 -9.19 27.02
C SER A 96 -3.93 -9.49 28.34
N SER A 97 -3.35 -8.48 28.99
CA SER A 97 -2.57 -8.66 30.23
C SER A 97 -3.42 -8.78 31.48
N CYS A 98 -4.49 -7.98 31.61
CA CYS A 98 -5.29 -7.90 32.84
C CYS A 98 -6.79 -8.14 32.65
N SER A 99 -7.23 -8.49 31.44
CA SER A 99 -8.64 -8.68 31.06
C SER A 99 -9.57 -7.48 31.22
N PHE A 100 -9.08 -6.31 31.64
CA PHE A 100 -9.90 -5.09 31.77
C PHE A 100 -10.38 -4.59 30.40
N VAL A 101 -11.67 -4.26 30.30
CA VAL A 101 -12.29 -3.71 29.09
C VAL A 101 -12.22 -2.19 29.14
N THR A 102 -11.49 -1.61 28.18
CA THR A 102 -11.37 -0.16 28.05
C THR A 102 -12.32 0.33 26.95
N LYS A 103 -13.23 1.25 27.30
CA LYS A 103 -14.10 1.91 26.31
C LYS A 103 -13.27 2.91 25.50
N ILE A 104 -13.44 2.91 24.17
CA ILE A 104 -12.74 3.84 23.29
C ILE A 104 -13.58 5.12 23.17
N GLY A 105 -12.99 6.26 23.53
CA GLY A 105 -13.61 7.58 23.42
C GLY A 105 -12.59 8.64 23.02
N ALA A 106 -13.05 9.83 22.62
CA ALA A 106 -12.18 10.90 22.10
C ALA A 106 -10.97 11.25 23.00
N HIS A 107 -11.09 11.04 24.31
CA HIS A 107 -10.09 11.38 25.32
C HIS A 107 -8.96 10.36 25.50
N ASN A 108 -9.13 9.11 25.04
CA ASN A 108 -8.15 8.04 25.23
C ASN A 108 -7.73 7.35 23.92
N ILE A 109 -8.30 7.78 22.79
CA ILE A 109 -7.79 7.46 21.46
C ILE A 109 -6.45 8.14 21.28
N ARG A 110 -5.44 7.38 20.89
CA ARG A 110 -4.15 7.93 20.48
C ARG A 110 -3.98 7.74 18.96
N PRO A 111 -3.32 8.70 18.26
CA PRO A 111 -3.23 8.69 16.79
C PRO A 111 -2.60 7.41 16.23
N PRO A 112 -2.85 7.12 14.93
CA PRO A 112 -2.20 6.01 14.24
C PRO A 112 -0.68 6.07 14.40
N VAL A 113 -0.05 4.90 14.55
CA VAL A 113 1.40 4.78 14.74
C VAL A 113 2.19 5.52 13.66
N SER A 114 1.70 5.54 12.42
CA SER A 114 2.31 6.27 11.30
C SER A 114 2.45 7.77 11.56
N VAL A 115 1.46 8.39 12.21
CA VAL A 115 1.49 9.82 12.57
C VAL A 115 2.47 10.06 13.72
N GLN A 116 2.56 9.09 14.62
CA GLN A 116 3.35 9.19 15.85
C GLN A 116 4.84 8.92 15.62
N GLN A 117 5.18 8.04 14.68
CA GLN A 117 6.55 7.75 14.25
C GLN A 117 7.10 8.84 13.30
N GLY A 118 6.24 9.71 12.74
CA GLY A 118 6.63 10.81 11.87
C GLY A 118 7.05 12.10 12.58
N GLN A 119 7.00 12.18 13.92
CA GLN A 119 7.41 13.37 14.68
C GLN A 119 8.72 13.12 15.46
N PRO A 120 9.85 13.75 15.07
CA PRO A 120 10.96 13.98 15.99
C PRO A 120 10.50 14.91 17.14
N PRO A 121 11.08 14.82 18.35
CA PRO A 121 10.74 15.74 19.44
C PRO A 121 11.09 17.18 19.05
N PRO A 122 10.32 18.19 19.49
CA PRO A 122 10.74 19.59 19.33
C PRO A 122 12.08 19.77 20.06
N PRO A 123 13.10 20.42 19.44
CA PRO A 123 14.29 20.80 20.16
C PRO A 123 13.85 21.75 21.29
N GLN A 124 14.10 21.36 22.53
CA GLN A 124 13.91 22.22 23.68
C GLN A 124 14.92 23.37 23.57
N SER A 125 14.46 24.55 23.19
CA SER A 125 15.26 25.76 23.26
C SER A 125 15.58 26.05 24.73
N PRO A 126 16.86 26.17 25.14
CA PRO A 126 17.19 26.85 26.36
C PRO A 126 16.93 28.35 26.11
N VAL A 127 16.00 28.88 26.89
CA VAL A 127 15.92 30.31 27.19
C VAL A 127 17.27 30.79 27.71
N GLN A 128 17.91 31.70 26.97
CA GLN A 128 18.78 32.77 27.49
C GLN A 128 18.83 33.92 26.49
#